data_AF-A0AA95GA13-F1
#
_entry.id   AF-A0AA95GA13-F1
#
_cell.length_a   1.000
_cell.length_b   1.000
_cell.length_c   1.000
_cell.angle_alpha   90.00
_cell.angle_beta   90.00
_cell.angle_gamma   90.00
#
_symmetry.space_group_name_H-M   'P 1'
#
loop_
_entity.id
_entity.type
_entity.pdbx_description
1 polymer ?
#
loop_
_entity_poly.entity_id
_entity_poly.type
_entity_poly.pdbx_seq_one_letter_code
_entity_poly.pdbx_strand_id
1 'polypeptide(L)'
;MPQFWQIIANSLFVLLLASCDERQLTNSADGKFYISHNNKDALYFKIDNHPVKLVQGEIKQVDLASGKHTIEYPIGEKTEFIIYPGNQGGIINPTQQYYYAYSSVFKEIISNQLLSLKYNQIVVEGIKVKGPILSSNALLIDNNVFKCDYPICASFLNVLALNKSKQSDSHVETKCFTKEEFIDFLSVVGSKVNNIQIVDKGLNEQNTVTHSFEYALPIAHFNNYSLQSYANKIVEIVDNFKNISNVESKAQLYEEYYQYLYNMAKVYSTFHLGQNKHDRDEYSAFINQTNMIFNAGILKRRPANTYKAH
;
A
#
# COMPACT_ATOMS: atom_id res chain seq x y z
N MET A 1 49.04 5.68 40.61
CA MET A 1 47.77 6.43 40.62
C MET A 1 47.90 7.62 39.69
N PRO A 2 46.87 8.03 38.91
CA PRO A 2 45.58 7.37 38.60
C PRO A 2 45.48 7.04 37.07
N GLN A 3 44.91 5.89 36.67
CA GLN A 3 43.49 5.69 36.31
C GLN A 3 42.99 6.62 35.20
N PHE A 4 42.50 6.07 34.07
CA PHE A 4 41.12 6.31 33.60
C PHE A 4 40.69 5.26 32.54
N TRP A 5 40.12 4.18 33.07
CA TRP A 5 38.97 3.40 32.62
C TRP A 5 38.79 3.00 31.13
N GLN A 6 38.87 1.68 30.94
CA GLN A 6 38.02 0.90 30.05
C GLN A 6 36.55 1.34 30.15
N ILE A 7 35.95 1.75 29.04
CA ILE A 7 34.53 1.50 28.75
C ILE A 7 34.47 1.07 27.29
N ILE A 8 34.63 -0.23 27.07
CA ILE A 8 34.09 -0.87 25.87
C ILE A 8 32.58 -0.83 26.09
N ALA A 9 31.92 0.16 25.48
CA ALA A 9 30.47 0.18 25.39
C ALA A 9 30.05 -0.99 24.51
N ASN A 10 29.78 -2.12 25.15
CA ASN A 10 28.95 -3.20 24.64
C ASN A 10 27.62 -2.58 24.20
N SER A 11 27.57 -2.15 22.94
CA SER A 11 26.33 -1.86 22.24
C SER A 11 25.73 -3.23 21.93
N LEU A 12 25.08 -3.83 22.92
CA LEU A 12 24.14 -4.91 22.69
C LEU A 12 23.05 -4.33 21.79
N PHE A 13 23.24 -4.48 20.48
CA PHE A 13 22.15 -4.38 19.52
C PHE A 13 21.27 -5.60 19.83
N VAL A 14 20.30 -5.40 20.72
CA VAL A 14 19.25 -6.40 20.93
C VAL A 14 18.46 -6.42 19.64
N LEU A 15 18.87 -7.29 18.71
CA LEU A 15 18.02 -7.80 17.65
C LEU A 15 16.85 -8.45 18.39
N LEU A 16 15.77 -7.68 18.59
CA LEU A 16 14.48 -8.24 18.89
C LEU A 16 14.12 -9.09 17.68
N LEU A 17 14.50 -10.36 17.73
CA LEU A 17 14.05 -11.40 16.81
C LEU A 17 12.57 -11.59 17.10
N ALA A 18 11.75 -10.65 16.64
CA ALA A 18 10.36 -10.96 16.35
C ALA A 18 10.43 -12.04 15.28
N SER A 19 10.05 -13.25 15.68
CA SER A 19 9.98 -14.44 14.85
C SER A 19 8.91 -14.23 13.79
N CYS A 20 9.21 -13.46 12.74
CA CYS A 20 8.54 -13.65 11.48
C CYS A 20 9.06 -14.97 10.93
N ASP A 21 8.15 -15.89 10.65
CA ASP A 21 8.49 -17.17 10.03
C ASP A 21 9.15 -16.87 8.68
N GLU A 22 10.48 -16.89 8.65
CA GLU A 22 11.26 -16.47 7.49
C GLU A 22 11.20 -17.62 6.48
N ARG A 23 10.20 -17.58 5.58
CA ARG A 23 10.12 -18.56 4.48
C ARG A 23 9.88 -17.95 3.11
N GLN A 24 10.84 -18.31 2.26
CA GLN A 24 10.79 -18.69 0.84
C GLN A 24 9.83 -17.88 -0.04
N LEU A 25 10.44 -17.12 -0.96
CA LEU A 25 9.83 -16.62 -2.20
C LEU A 25 9.21 -17.78 -3.00
N THR A 26 8.05 -18.28 -2.61
CA THR A 26 7.23 -19.16 -3.45
C THR A 26 5.76 -18.94 -3.15
N ASN A 27 5.07 -18.41 -4.17
CA ASN A 27 3.63 -18.46 -4.43
C ASN A 27 2.72 -17.71 -3.44
N SER A 28 2.23 -16.57 -3.95
CA SER A 28 1.12 -15.73 -3.47
C SER A 28 0.89 -15.66 -1.96
N ALA A 29 1.10 -14.47 -1.40
CA ALA A 29 0.61 -14.09 -0.07
C ALA A 29 -0.94 -13.95 -0.06
N ASP A 30 -1.66 -14.90 -0.68
CA ASP A 30 -3.11 -14.86 -0.82
C ASP A 30 -3.76 -14.78 0.56
N GLY A 31 -4.32 -13.61 0.86
CA GLY A 31 -5.03 -13.37 2.12
C GLY A 31 -4.16 -13.25 3.38
N LYS A 32 -2.83 -13.05 3.29
CA LYS A 32 -1.97 -12.88 4.47
C LYS A 32 -1.90 -11.42 4.94
N PHE A 33 -2.27 -11.18 6.18
CA PHE A 33 -2.29 -9.84 6.77
C PHE A 33 -1.37 -9.72 7.96
N TYR A 34 -0.61 -8.62 7.99
CA TYR A 34 0.24 -8.27 9.11
C TYR A 34 -0.38 -7.14 9.92
N ILE A 35 -0.32 -7.26 11.25
CA ILE A 35 -0.73 -6.23 12.19
C ILE A 35 0.48 -5.95 13.07
N SER A 36 0.90 -4.70 13.19
CA SER A 36 1.91 -4.31 14.18
C SER A 36 1.37 -3.26 15.12
N HIS A 37 1.92 -3.24 16.33
CA HIS A 37 1.54 -2.26 17.34
C HIS A 37 2.75 -1.81 18.15
N ASN A 38 3.13 -0.54 18.01
CA ASN A 38 4.30 0.00 18.70
C ASN A 38 4.01 0.99 19.84
N ASN A 39 2.73 1.18 20.22
CA ASN A 39 2.42 2.03 21.37
C ASN A 39 2.58 1.25 22.69
N LYS A 40 2.79 1.98 23.80
CA LYS A 40 2.98 1.39 25.14
C LYS A 40 1.76 0.62 25.63
N ASP A 41 0.57 1.17 25.40
CA ASP A 41 -0.68 0.54 25.84
C ASP A 41 -1.07 -0.59 24.90
N ALA A 42 -1.52 -1.72 25.43
CA ALA A 42 -1.94 -2.85 24.60
C ALA A 42 -3.14 -2.51 23.72
N LEU A 43 -3.11 -2.96 22.48
CA LEU A 43 -4.18 -2.81 21.51
C LEU A 43 -5.13 -4.01 21.58
N TYR A 44 -6.43 -3.73 21.63
CA TYR A 44 -7.49 -4.74 21.65
C TYR A 44 -8.52 -4.42 20.58
N PHE A 45 -8.91 -5.44 19.80
CA PHE A 45 -9.99 -5.36 18.81
C PHE A 45 -10.42 -6.79 18.44
N LYS A 46 -11.40 -6.93 17.55
CA LYS A 46 -11.80 -8.21 16.97
C LYS A 46 -11.69 -8.14 15.45
N ILE A 47 -11.32 -9.27 14.84
CA ILE A 47 -11.52 -9.51 13.41
C ILE A 47 -12.53 -10.65 13.28
N ASP A 48 -13.67 -10.42 12.64
CA ASP A 48 -14.74 -11.41 12.48
C ASP A 48 -15.13 -12.09 13.79
N ASN A 49 -15.33 -11.28 14.82
CA ASN A 49 -15.62 -11.70 16.20
C ASN A 49 -14.49 -12.46 16.93
N HIS A 50 -13.35 -12.70 16.29
CA HIS A 50 -12.19 -13.31 16.94
C HIS A 50 -11.35 -12.22 17.61
N PRO A 51 -11.10 -12.32 18.94
CA PRO A 51 -10.34 -11.31 19.66
C PRO A 51 -8.87 -11.29 19.22
N VAL A 52 -8.35 -10.09 19.06
CA VAL A 52 -6.96 -9.80 18.77
C VAL A 52 -6.43 -8.86 19.86
N LYS A 53 -5.32 -9.26 20.48
CA LYS A 53 -4.56 -8.46 21.43
C LYS A 53 -3.14 -8.34 20.89
N LEU A 54 -2.60 -7.12 20.88
CA LEU A 54 -1.17 -6.88 20.63
C LEU A 54 -0.58 -6.05 21.77
N VAL A 55 0.61 -6.43 22.21
CA VAL A 55 1.43 -5.60 23.12
C VAL A 55 2.46 -4.79 22.33
N GLN A 56 3.17 -3.88 22.99
CA GLN A 56 4.17 -3.03 22.36
C GLN A 56 5.24 -3.86 21.63
N GLY A 57 5.49 -3.54 20.36
CA GLY A 57 6.49 -4.19 19.51
C GLY A 57 6.04 -5.53 18.94
N GLU A 58 4.82 -5.98 19.24
CA GLU A 58 4.30 -7.23 18.71
C GLU A 58 3.85 -7.06 17.24
N ILE A 59 4.17 -8.08 16.44
CA ILE A 59 3.69 -8.22 15.07
C ILE A 59 2.95 -9.54 14.98
N LYS A 60 1.70 -9.50 14.51
CA LYS A 60 0.84 -10.67 14.35
C LYS A 60 0.51 -10.85 12.87
N GLN A 61 0.59 -12.09 12.40
CA GLN A 61 0.05 -12.48 11.10
C GLN A 61 -1.35 -13.09 11.30
N VAL A 62 -2.28 -12.74 10.42
CA VAL A 62 -3.59 -13.36 10.32
C VAL A 62 -3.88 -13.70 8.87
N ASP A 63 -4.52 -14.85 8.65
CA ASP A 63 -4.94 -15.27 7.32
C ASP A 63 -6.44 -15.01 7.17
N LEU A 64 -6.82 -14.23 6.16
CA LEU A 64 -8.20 -13.88 5.86
C LEU A 64 -8.56 -14.37 4.45
N ALA A 65 -9.64 -15.14 4.35
CA ALA A 65 -10.14 -15.62 3.08
C ALA A 65 -10.68 -14.46 2.21
N SER A 66 -10.95 -14.72 0.93
CA SER A 66 -11.77 -13.79 0.15
C SER A 66 -13.20 -13.74 0.69
N GLY A 67 -13.79 -12.55 0.74
CA GLY A 67 -15.13 -12.35 1.28
C GLY A 67 -15.25 -11.09 2.14
N LYS A 68 -16.35 -11.00 2.87
CA LYS A 68 -16.62 -9.89 3.79
C LYS A 68 -15.97 -10.13 5.13
N HIS A 69 -15.39 -9.09 5.68
CA HIS A 69 -14.74 -9.09 6.98
C HIS A 69 -15.10 -7.85 7.77
N THR A 70 -14.87 -7.94 9.08
CA THR A 70 -15.20 -6.89 10.04
C THR A 70 -14.08 -6.69 11.04
N ILE A 71 -13.77 -5.42 11.34
CA ILE A 71 -12.94 -5.02 12.47
C ILE A 71 -13.83 -4.30 13.48
N GLU A 72 -13.78 -4.72 14.74
CA GLU A 72 -14.56 -4.13 15.84
C GLU A 72 -13.64 -3.74 17.00
N TYR A 73 -13.73 -2.47 17.43
CA TYR A 73 -13.01 -1.96 18.60
C TYR A 73 -13.84 -2.11 19.88
N PRO A 74 -13.21 -2.13 21.07
CA PRO A 74 -13.90 -2.27 22.36
C PRO A 74 -14.99 -1.22 22.61
N ILE A 75 -14.85 -0.03 22.03
CA ILE A 75 -15.82 1.06 22.10
C ILE A 75 -17.06 0.86 21.20
N GLY A 76 -17.14 -0.27 20.49
CA GLY A 76 -18.25 -0.62 19.61
C GLY A 76 -18.14 -0.09 18.17
N GLU A 77 -17.09 0.67 17.86
CA GLU A 77 -16.81 1.10 16.49
C GLU A 77 -16.51 -0.11 15.60
N LYS A 78 -17.24 -0.22 14.49
CA LYS A 78 -17.14 -1.34 13.55
C LYS A 78 -16.84 -0.84 12.15
N THR A 79 -15.84 -1.42 11.50
CA THR A 79 -15.52 -1.19 10.09
C THR A 79 -15.70 -2.48 9.31
N GLU A 80 -16.44 -2.42 8.20
CA GLU A 80 -16.57 -3.53 7.25
C GLU A 80 -15.61 -3.35 6.08
N PHE A 81 -15.10 -4.47 5.57
CA PHE A 81 -14.29 -4.49 4.37
C PHE A 81 -14.51 -5.78 3.58
N ILE A 82 -14.12 -5.79 2.31
CA ILE A 82 -14.17 -6.95 1.44
C ILE A 82 -12.77 -7.26 0.92
N ILE A 83 -12.40 -8.55 0.93
CA ILE A 83 -11.19 -9.08 0.30
C ILE A 83 -11.63 -9.79 -0.99
N TYR A 84 -11.05 -9.37 -2.11
CA TYR A 84 -11.32 -9.97 -3.42
C TYR A 84 -10.36 -11.13 -3.72
N PRO A 85 -10.76 -12.08 -4.59
CA PRO A 85 -9.87 -13.11 -5.10
C PRO A 85 -8.66 -12.52 -5.80
N GLY A 86 -7.51 -13.16 -5.60
CA GLY A 86 -6.21 -12.67 -6.06
C GLY A 86 -5.66 -11.49 -5.24
N ASN A 87 -6.21 -11.22 -4.06
CA ASN A 87 -5.59 -10.30 -3.11
C ASN A 87 -4.27 -10.88 -2.59
N GLN A 88 -3.23 -10.07 -2.61
CA GLN A 88 -1.88 -10.42 -2.17
C GLN A 88 -1.65 -10.15 -0.67
N GLY A 89 -2.71 -10.09 0.14
CA GLY A 89 -2.65 -9.76 1.55
C GLY A 89 -2.50 -8.26 1.81
N GLY A 90 -1.85 -7.90 2.91
CA GLY A 90 -1.61 -6.51 3.27
C GLY A 90 -1.26 -6.25 4.73
N ILE A 91 -1.47 -5.02 5.16
CA ILE A 91 -1.31 -4.60 6.55
C ILE A 91 -2.66 -4.12 7.06
N ILE A 92 -3.07 -4.63 8.23
CA ILE A 92 -4.19 -4.11 9.00
C ILE A 92 -3.58 -3.23 10.10
N ASN A 93 -3.96 -1.96 10.11
CA ASN A 93 -3.35 -0.90 10.91
C ASN A 93 -4.38 -0.16 11.77
N PRO A 94 -4.84 -0.78 12.88
CA PRO A 94 -5.91 -0.23 13.69
C PRO A 94 -5.55 1.10 14.38
N THR A 95 -4.25 1.39 14.50
CA THR A 95 -3.70 2.56 15.20
C THR A 95 -3.29 3.69 14.25
N GLN A 96 -3.50 3.55 12.94
CA GLN A 96 -3.10 4.52 11.91
C GLN A 96 -1.61 4.91 12.02
N GLN A 97 -0.76 3.93 12.35
CA GLN A 97 0.69 4.08 12.31
C GLN A 97 1.18 4.20 10.86
N TYR A 98 2.33 4.84 10.67
CA TYR A 98 2.91 4.99 9.34
C TYR A 98 3.68 3.74 8.92
N TYR A 99 3.45 3.31 7.68
CA TYR A 99 4.16 2.24 7.00
C TYR A 99 4.75 2.74 5.70
N TYR A 100 5.85 2.12 5.30
CA TYR A 100 6.61 2.50 4.11
C TYR A 100 6.89 1.27 3.27
N ALA A 101 6.79 1.39 1.95
CA ALA A 101 7.18 0.36 0.99
C ALA A 101 8.28 0.93 0.09
N TYR A 102 9.45 0.31 0.07
CA TYR A 102 10.58 0.75 -0.74
C TYR A 102 10.91 -0.32 -1.79
N SER A 103 10.81 0.06 -3.06
CA SER A 103 11.08 -0.80 -4.20
C SER A 103 12.47 -0.56 -4.77
N SER A 104 13.21 -1.61 -5.10
CA SER A 104 14.51 -1.47 -5.75
C SER A 104 14.62 -2.39 -6.96
N VAL A 105 15.33 -1.94 -7.99
CA VAL A 105 15.71 -2.79 -9.13
C VAL A 105 17.02 -3.46 -8.77
N PHE A 106 17.07 -4.78 -8.85
CA PHE A 106 18.24 -5.56 -8.44
C PHE A 106 19.04 -6.07 -9.65
N LYS A 107 19.61 -5.18 -10.49
CA LYS A 107 20.75 -5.41 -11.44
C LYS A 107 21.15 -4.17 -12.27
N GLU A 108 22.35 -4.20 -12.87
CA GLU A 108 22.69 -3.50 -14.13
C GLU A 108 21.64 -3.81 -15.21
N ILE A 109 21.09 -2.78 -15.83
CA ILE A 109 20.08 -2.86 -16.90
C ILE A 109 20.77 -3.44 -18.15
N ILE A 110 20.73 -4.77 -18.31
CA ILE A 110 21.18 -5.44 -19.52
C ILE A 110 19.99 -5.44 -20.49
N SER A 111 19.94 -4.44 -21.38
CA SER A 111 18.93 -4.22 -22.43
C SER A 111 17.66 -3.46 -22.04
N ASN A 112 16.98 -2.95 -23.08
CA ASN A 112 15.94 -1.91 -23.14
C ASN A 112 14.63 -2.14 -22.32
N GLN A 113 14.64 -2.89 -21.23
CA GLN A 113 13.52 -2.95 -20.29
C GLN A 113 13.47 -1.65 -19.47
N LEU A 114 12.54 -0.76 -19.83
CA LEU A 114 12.17 0.41 -19.04
C LEU A 114 11.42 -0.05 -17.76
N LEU A 115 12.16 -0.46 -16.74
CA LEU A 115 11.63 -0.56 -15.38
C LEU A 115 11.55 0.85 -14.78
N SER A 116 10.45 1.57 -15.03
CA SER A 116 10.25 2.90 -14.44
C SER A 116 9.67 2.79 -13.04
N LEU A 117 10.50 3.00 -12.01
CA LEU A 117 10.00 3.20 -10.65
C LEU A 117 9.48 4.63 -10.48
N LYS A 118 8.33 4.79 -9.85
CA LYS A 118 7.83 6.13 -9.47
C LYS A 118 8.59 6.62 -8.25
N TYR A 119 9.30 7.74 -8.39
CA TYR A 119 9.98 8.39 -7.26
C TYR A 119 9.03 9.36 -6.57
N ASN A 120 8.91 9.23 -5.25
CA ASN A 120 8.23 10.20 -4.40
C ASN A 120 9.25 10.88 -3.50
N GLN A 121 8.92 12.10 -3.08
CA GLN A 121 9.59 12.77 -1.99
C GLN A 121 8.69 12.69 -0.76
N ILE A 122 9.20 12.13 0.33
CA ILE A 122 8.46 11.93 1.57
C ILE A 122 9.24 12.48 2.75
N VAL A 123 8.52 12.79 3.82
CA VAL A 123 9.08 13.08 5.14
C VAL A 123 8.78 11.92 6.07
N VAL A 124 9.78 11.50 6.83
CA VAL A 124 9.67 10.55 7.96
C VAL A 124 10.46 11.07 9.14
N GLU A 125 9.80 11.39 10.25
CA GLU A 125 10.40 11.94 11.48
C GLU A 125 11.39 13.08 11.20
N GLY A 126 10.96 14.05 10.39
CA GLY A 126 11.78 15.22 10.02
C GLY A 126 12.93 14.93 9.05
N ILE A 127 13.04 13.71 8.51
CA ILE A 127 13.99 13.35 7.45
C ILE A 127 13.26 13.40 6.10
N LYS A 128 13.70 14.27 5.19
CA LYS A 128 13.19 14.35 3.82
C LYS A 128 13.98 13.39 2.94
N VAL A 129 13.28 12.46 2.32
CA VAL A 129 13.87 11.39 1.50
C VAL A 129 13.20 11.38 0.14
N LYS A 130 14.00 11.21 -0.91
CA LYS A 130 13.53 11.00 -2.27
C LYS A 130 13.91 9.59 -2.72
N GLY A 131 12.94 8.85 -3.24
CA GLY A 131 13.16 7.48 -3.71
C GLY A 131 11.87 6.82 -4.19
N PRO A 132 11.95 5.58 -4.68
CA PRO A 132 10.81 4.74 -5.05
C PRO A 132 10.10 4.22 -3.79
N ILE A 133 9.53 5.14 -3.02
CA ILE A 133 8.94 4.88 -1.71
C ILE A 133 7.46 5.21 -1.77
N LEU A 134 6.64 4.28 -1.31
CA LEU A 134 5.26 4.55 -0.93
C LEU A 134 5.16 4.64 0.58
N SER A 135 4.25 5.46 1.06
CA SER A 135 3.88 5.59 2.46
C SER A 135 2.37 5.67 2.63
N SER A 136 1.89 5.09 3.73
CA SER A 136 0.48 5.05 4.11
C SER A 136 0.33 4.94 5.62
N ASN A 137 -0.76 5.48 6.15
CA ASN A 137 -1.23 5.27 7.51
C ASN A 137 -2.69 4.78 7.54
N ALA A 138 -3.19 4.27 6.40
CA ALA A 138 -4.55 3.77 6.27
C ALA A 138 -4.80 2.57 7.19
N LEU A 139 -6.07 2.34 7.57
CA LEU A 139 -6.49 1.16 8.34
C LEU A 139 -6.21 -0.15 7.59
N LEU A 140 -6.43 -0.16 6.27
CA LEU A 140 -6.18 -1.30 5.41
C LEU A 140 -5.21 -0.86 4.32
N ILE A 141 -4.02 -1.45 4.31
CA ILE A 141 -2.98 -1.18 3.31
C ILE A 141 -2.90 -2.41 2.42
N ASP A 142 -3.39 -2.26 1.19
CA ASP A 142 -3.52 -3.35 0.24
C ASP A 142 -2.19 -3.67 -0.45
N ASN A 143 -1.77 -4.94 -0.34
CA ASN A 143 -0.51 -5.38 -0.91
C ASN A 143 -0.51 -5.42 -2.44
N ASN A 144 -1.68 -5.42 -3.09
CA ASN A 144 -1.74 -5.27 -4.55
C ASN A 144 -1.15 -3.91 -5.02
N VAL A 145 -1.13 -2.91 -4.13
CA VAL A 145 -0.53 -1.59 -4.37
C VAL A 145 0.85 -1.48 -3.75
N PHE A 146 1.01 -1.86 -2.48
CA PHE A 146 2.28 -1.77 -1.75
C PHE A 146 3.33 -2.79 -2.21
N LYS A 147 2.89 -3.92 -2.77
CA LYS A 147 3.73 -4.97 -3.37
C LYS A 147 4.85 -5.49 -2.47
N CYS A 148 4.60 -5.60 -1.17
CA CYS A 148 5.52 -6.14 -0.17
C CYS A 148 5.94 -7.58 -0.51
N ASP A 149 7.07 -7.76 -1.18
CA ASP A 149 7.73 -9.05 -1.36
C ASP A 149 8.37 -9.50 -0.04
N TYR A 150 8.86 -8.53 0.73
CA TYR A 150 9.30 -8.72 2.11
C TYR A 150 8.36 -7.94 3.04
N PRO A 151 7.56 -8.63 3.88
CA PRO A 151 6.61 -7.97 4.77
C PRO A 151 7.34 -7.24 5.92
N ILE A 152 6.58 -6.48 6.73
CA ILE A 152 7.08 -5.95 8.00
C ILE A 152 7.64 -7.09 8.87
N CYS A 153 8.59 -6.81 9.76
CA CYS A 153 9.36 -7.78 10.54
C CYS A 153 10.43 -8.58 9.77
N ALA A 154 10.30 -8.74 8.45
CA ALA A 154 11.37 -9.34 7.65
C ALA A 154 12.66 -8.50 7.74
N SER A 155 13.83 -9.14 7.78
CA SER A 155 15.09 -8.42 7.88
C SER A 155 15.32 -7.50 6.68
N PHE A 156 15.60 -6.22 6.92
CA PHE A 156 15.99 -5.30 5.85
C PHE A 156 17.38 -5.64 5.27
N LEU A 157 18.18 -6.49 5.94
CA LEU A 157 19.45 -6.97 5.38
C LEU A 157 19.24 -7.79 4.10
N ASN A 158 18.04 -8.33 3.89
CA ASN A 158 17.67 -8.94 2.61
C ASN A 158 17.85 -7.94 1.47
N VAL A 159 17.42 -6.68 1.64
CA VAL A 159 17.62 -5.60 0.65
C VAL A 159 19.11 -5.39 0.33
N LEU A 160 20.01 -5.50 1.32
CA LEU A 160 21.46 -5.38 1.11
C LEU A 160 22.05 -6.63 0.41
N ALA A 161 21.62 -7.82 0.81
CA ALA A 161 22.09 -9.08 0.24
C ALA A 161 21.69 -9.19 -1.25
N LEU A 162 20.47 -8.76 -1.58
CA LEU A 162 19.92 -8.80 -2.93
C LEU A 162 20.56 -7.77 -3.86
N ASN A 163 20.85 -6.56 -3.36
CA ASN A 163 21.61 -5.53 -4.09
C ASN A 163 23.04 -5.98 -4.47
N LYS A 164 23.60 -6.97 -3.76
CA LYS A 164 24.91 -7.54 -4.07
C LYS A 164 24.83 -8.79 -4.97
N SER A 165 23.63 -9.32 -5.21
CA SER A 165 23.46 -10.54 -5.99
C SER A 165 23.66 -10.25 -7.49
N LYS A 166 24.37 -11.14 -8.18
CA LYS A 166 24.64 -11.06 -9.63
C LYS A 166 23.63 -11.88 -10.44
N GLN A 167 22.37 -11.94 -10.02
CA GLN A 167 21.37 -12.75 -10.73
C GLN A 167 21.16 -12.22 -12.16
N SER A 168 20.77 -13.11 -13.09
CA SER A 168 20.69 -12.81 -14.52
C SER A 168 19.53 -11.87 -14.86
N ASP A 169 18.46 -11.92 -14.07
CA ASP A 169 17.14 -11.38 -14.44
C ASP A 169 16.83 -10.12 -13.62
N SER A 170 16.49 -9.03 -14.29
CA SER A 170 16.10 -7.79 -13.62
C SER A 170 14.69 -7.92 -13.05
N HIS A 171 14.58 -8.00 -11.73
CA HIS A 171 13.32 -7.95 -11.01
C HIS A 171 13.27 -6.75 -10.05
N VAL A 172 12.06 -6.22 -9.83
CA VAL A 172 11.80 -5.18 -8.83
C VAL A 172 11.25 -5.91 -7.61
N GLU A 173 11.92 -5.79 -6.48
CA GLU A 173 11.38 -6.27 -5.21
C GLU A 173 11.16 -5.10 -4.24
N THR A 174 10.19 -5.27 -3.35
CA THR A 174 9.77 -4.25 -2.40
C THR A 174 9.81 -4.79 -0.98
N LYS A 175 10.47 -4.05 -0.10
CA LYS A 175 10.41 -4.28 1.34
C LYS A 175 9.43 -3.30 1.96
N CYS A 176 8.53 -3.82 2.78
CA CYS A 176 7.63 -3.02 3.59
C CYS A 176 8.15 -2.90 5.02
N PHE A 177 7.98 -1.72 5.59
CA PHE A 177 8.58 -1.32 6.86
C PHE A 177 7.50 -0.73 7.76
N THR A 178 7.60 -1.02 9.06
CA THR A 178 7.06 -0.08 10.06
C THR A 178 7.84 1.24 10.00
N LYS A 179 7.33 2.30 10.63
CA LYS A 179 8.04 3.58 10.70
C LYS A 179 9.45 3.42 11.29
N GLU A 180 9.57 2.67 12.37
CA GLU A 180 10.83 2.44 13.08
C GLU A 180 11.81 1.64 12.22
N GLU A 181 11.36 0.54 11.60
CA GLU A 181 12.19 -0.24 10.69
C GLU A 181 12.71 0.60 9.51
N PHE A 182 11.90 1.54 9.02
CA PHE A 182 12.30 2.41 7.90
C PHE A 182 13.36 3.43 8.32
N ILE A 183 13.25 4.00 9.53
CA ILE A 183 14.26 4.91 10.08
C ILE A 183 15.59 4.17 10.28
N ASP A 184 15.53 2.95 10.83
CA ASP A 184 16.71 2.11 10.99
C ASP A 184 17.34 1.78 9.63
N PHE A 185 16.54 1.43 8.64
CA PHE A 185 16.98 1.22 7.26
C PHE A 185 17.68 2.45 6.67
N LEU A 186 17.10 3.65 6.82
CA LEU A 186 17.71 4.90 6.33
C LEU A 186 19.05 5.17 7.01
N SER A 187 19.18 4.86 8.29
CA SER A 187 20.42 5.07 9.05
C SER A 187 21.55 4.10 8.68
N VAL A 188 21.22 2.82 8.42
CA VAL A 188 22.21 1.75 8.17
C VAL A 188 22.53 1.58 6.69
N VAL A 189 21.52 1.76 5.83
CA VAL A 189 21.52 1.35 4.41
C VAL A 189 21.21 2.50 3.46
N GLY A 190 20.55 3.56 3.92
CA GLY A 190 20.09 4.65 3.06
C GLY A 190 21.19 5.30 2.21
N SER A 191 22.43 5.39 2.70
CA SER A 191 23.57 5.91 1.94
C SER A 191 24.29 4.88 1.06
N LYS A 192 23.91 3.60 1.15
CA LYS A 192 24.57 2.46 0.49
C LYS A 192 23.77 1.92 -0.70
N VAL A 193 22.57 2.45 -0.96
CA VAL A 193 21.71 2.05 -2.07
C VAL A 193 21.50 3.24 -3.02
N ASN A 194 21.56 3.00 -4.32
CA ASN A 194 21.73 4.06 -5.32
C ASN A 194 20.43 4.82 -5.67
N ASN A 195 19.28 4.28 -5.27
CA ASN A 195 17.94 4.76 -5.64
C ASN A 195 17.20 5.44 -4.48
N ILE A 196 17.86 5.68 -3.35
CA ILE A 196 17.33 6.50 -2.25
C ILE A 196 18.29 7.65 -1.95
N GLN A 197 17.73 8.83 -1.72
CA GLN A 197 18.50 10.03 -1.40
C GLN A 197 17.90 10.71 -0.19
N ILE A 198 18.71 10.89 0.85
CA ILE A 198 18.36 11.80 1.94
C ILE A 198 18.60 13.23 1.43
N VAL A 199 17.53 14.00 1.34
CA VAL A 199 17.53 15.38 0.82
C VAL A 199 17.78 16.37 1.94
N ASP A 200 17.15 16.17 3.11
CA ASP A 200 17.24 17.08 4.25
C ASP A 200 16.96 16.35 5.57
N LYS A 201 17.37 16.92 6.70
CA LYS A 201 17.17 16.39 8.07
C LYS A 201 16.84 17.49 9.06
N GLY A 202 16.10 17.14 10.12
CA GLY A 202 15.76 18.08 11.19
C GLY A 202 14.59 18.99 10.84
N LEU A 203 13.75 18.59 9.89
CA LEU A 203 12.55 19.32 9.52
C LEU A 203 11.48 19.19 10.60
N ASN A 204 10.77 20.28 10.87
CA ASN A 204 9.56 20.26 11.68
C ASN A 204 8.32 20.04 10.78
N GLU A 205 8.35 18.99 9.96
CA GLU A 205 7.30 18.62 9.01
C GLU A 205 6.67 17.28 9.44
N GLN A 206 5.36 17.12 9.23
CA GLN A 206 4.67 15.85 9.50
C GLN A 206 5.08 14.77 8.50
N ASN A 207 4.93 13.50 8.91
CA ASN A 207 5.16 12.36 8.03
C ASN A 207 4.25 12.43 6.79
N THR A 208 4.81 12.14 5.63
CA THR A 208 4.06 12.21 4.37
C THR A 208 3.27 10.93 4.12
N VAL A 209 2.06 11.04 3.60
CA VAL A 209 1.25 9.93 3.06
C VAL A 209 1.20 10.04 1.54
N THR A 210 1.71 9.05 0.84
CA THR A 210 1.63 9.00 -0.64
C THR A 210 0.37 8.28 -1.14
N HIS A 211 -0.18 7.37 -0.33
CA HIS A 211 -1.35 6.56 -0.66
C HIS A 211 -2.24 6.43 0.56
N SER A 212 -3.48 6.89 0.45
CA SER A 212 -4.46 6.85 1.55
C SER A 212 -5.27 5.56 1.60
N PHE A 213 -5.32 4.76 0.52
CA PHE A 213 -6.22 3.60 0.34
C PHE A 213 -7.71 3.92 0.57
N GLU A 214 -8.06 5.20 0.61
CA GLU A 214 -9.43 5.68 0.66
C GLU A 214 -9.90 5.87 -0.79
N TYR A 215 -10.54 4.82 -1.31
CA TYR A 215 -11.04 4.79 -2.68
C TYR A 215 -12.37 5.54 -2.78
N ALA A 216 -12.32 6.87 -2.88
CA ALA A 216 -13.52 7.67 -3.14
C ALA A 216 -14.19 7.28 -4.47
N LEU A 217 -15.49 7.51 -4.60
CA LEU A 217 -16.14 7.38 -5.91
C LEU A 217 -15.49 8.37 -6.88
N PRO A 218 -15.19 7.93 -8.11
CA PRO A 218 -14.55 8.79 -9.09
C PRO A 218 -15.52 9.89 -9.51
N ILE A 219 -14.97 11.07 -9.73
CA ILE A 219 -15.70 12.24 -10.22
C ILE A 219 -15.03 12.61 -11.54
N ALA A 220 -15.84 12.86 -12.57
CA ALA A 220 -15.35 13.37 -13.83
C ALA A 220 -16.27 14.46 -14.38
N HIS A 221 -15.65 15.48 -14.96
CA HIS A 221 -16.31 16.61 -15.60
C HIS A 221 -15.77 16.82 -17.02
N PHE A 222 -16.26 16.03 -17.97
CA PHE A 222 -15.95 16.15 -19.38
C PHE A 222 -16.82 17.22 -20.07
N ASN A 223 -16.22 17.98 -20.97
CA ASN A 223 -16.94 18.85 -21.89
C ASN A 223 -17.63 18.04 -22.99
N ASN A 224 -17.02 16.95 -23.44
CA ASN A 224 -17.64 16.03 -24.39
C ASN A 224 -18.79 15.25 -23.74
N TYR A 225 -20.00 15.42 -24.28
CA TYR A 225 -21.22 14.79 -23.77
C TYR A 225 -21.13 13.26 -23.72
N SER A 226 -20.58 12.61 -24.76
CA SER A 226 -20.44 11.16 -24.80
C SER A 226 -19.47 10.64 -23.73
N LEU A 227 -18.33 11.32 -23.54
CA LEU A 227 -17.40 10.99 -22.46
C LEU A 227 -18.06 11.12 -21.09
N GLN A 228 -18.78 12.23 -20.85
CA GLN A 228 -19.49 12.40 -19.58
C GLN A 228 -20.53 11.31 -19.35
N SER A 229 -21.31 10.96 -20.38
CA SER A 229 -22.32 9.91 -20.27
C SER A 229 -21.71 8.54 -19.94
N TYR A 230 -20.60 8.17 -20.57
CA TYR A 230 -19.90 6.92 -20.26
C TYR A 230 -19.23 6.94 -18.89
N ALA A 231 -18.66 8.08 -18.49
CA ALA A 231 -18.09 8.25 -17.17
C ALA A 231 -19.14 8.06 -16.07
N ASN A 232 -20.33 8.64 -16.22
CA ASN A 232 -21.45 8.44 -15.30
C ASN A 232 -21.80 6.95 -15.16
N LYS A 233 -21.80 6.18 -16.26
CA LYS A 233 -22.02 4.72 -16.22
C LYS A 233 -20.90 3.97 -15.51
N ILE A 234 -19.65 4.35 -15.73
CA ILE A 234 -18.53 3.78 -14.98
C ILE A 234 -18.65 4.09 -13.48
N VAL A 235 -19.07 5.30 -13.09
CA VAL A 235 -19.30 5.65 -11.67
C VAL A 235 -20.38 4.75 -11.04
N GLU A 236 -21.49 4.51 -11.73
CA GLU A 236 -22.53 3.57 -11.28
C GLU A 236 -21.96 2.16 -11.05
N ILE A 237 -21.16 1.65 -12.01
CA ILE A 237 -20.54 0.32 -11.91
C ILE A 237 -19.52 0.27 -10.76
N VAL A 238 -18.72 1.31 -10.58
CA VAL A 238 -17.75 1.41 -9.48
C VAL A 238 -18.45 1.44 -8.12
N ASP A 239 -19.54 2.18 -7.98
CA ASP A 239 -20.31 2.18 -6.72
C ASP A 239 -20.90 0.81 -6.44
N ASN A 240 -21.44 0.13 -7.46
CA ASN A 240 -21.89 -1.27 -7.33
C ASN A 240 -20.74 -2.19 -6.91
N PHE A 241 -19.57 -2.08 -7.56
CA PHE A 241 -18.38 -2.87 -7.27
C PHE A 241 -17.93 -2.76 -5.81
N LYS A 242 -17.91 -1.53 -5.27
CA LYS A 242 -17.55 -1.28 -3.87
C LYS A 242 -18.54 -1.85 -2.87
N ASN A 243 -19.79 -2.03 -3.28
CA ASN A 243 -20.86 -2.48 -2.42
C ASN A 243 -21.18 -3.98 -2.57
N ILE A 244 -20.54 -4.69 -3.52
CA ILE A 244 -20.87 -6.10 -3.77
C ILE A 244 -20.74 -6.94 -2.51
N SER A 245 -21.68 -7.87 -2.39
CA SER A 245 -21.70 -8.87 -1.34
C SER A 245 -21.21 -10.22 -1.82
N ASN A 246 -21.42 -10.52 -3.10
CA ASN A 246 -20.96 -11.74 -3.76
C ASN A 246 -19.73 -11.43 -4.61
N VAL A 247 -18.65 -12.14 -4.32
CA VAL A 247 -17.38 -12.06 -5.02
C VAL A 247 -17.47 -12.55 -6.48
N GLU A 248 -18.40 -13.45 -6.80
CA GLU A 248 -18.63 -13.96 -8.16
C GLU A 248 -19.15 -12.89 -9.11
N SER A 249 -19.85 -11.87 -8.59
CA SER A 249 -20.32 -10.72 -9.38
C SER A 249 -19.19 -9.79 -9.82
N LYS A 250 -17.95 -9.99 -9.32
CA LYS A 250 -16.77 -9.18 -9.67
C LYS A 250 -16.47 -9.24 -11.17
N ALA A 251 -16.48 -10.44 -11.77
CA ALA A 251 -16.13 -10.63 -13.17
C ALA A 251 -17.13 -9.90 -14.10
N GLN A 252 -18.42 -10.04 -13.82
CA GLN A 252 -19.47 -9.37 -14.59
C GLN A 252 -19.34 -7.84 -14.54
N LEU A 253 -19.19 -7.26 -13.34
CA LEU A 253 -19.03 -5.80 -13.21
C LEU A 253 -17.75 -5.31 -13.90
N TYR A 254 -16.71 -6.12 -13.91
CA TYR A 254 -15.46 -5.79 -14.60
C TYR A 254 -15.61 -5.84 -16.13
N GLU A 255 -16.36 -6.81 -16.66
CA GLU A 255 -16.71 -6.85 -18.08
C GLU A 255 -17.56 -5.64 -18.50
N GLU A 256 -18.58 -5.31 -17.72
CA GLU A 256 -19.41 -4.11 -17.94
C GLU A 256 -18.56 -2.83 -17.92
N TYR A 257 -17.67 -2.70 -16.92
CA TYR A 257 -16.70 -1.60 -16.84
C TYR A 257 -15.84 -1.49 -18.10
N TYR A 258 -15.29 -2.61 -18.58
CA TYR A 258 -14.44 -2.61 -19.78
C TYR A 258 -15.17 -2.19 -21.05
N GLN A 259 -16.44 -2.54 -21.20
CA GLN A 259 -17.25 -2.10 -22.35
C GLN A 259 -17.35 -0.57 -22.40
N TYR A 260 -17.64 0.08 -21.27
CA TYR A 260 -17.69 1.54 -21.21
C TYR A 260 -16.32 2.18 -21.34
N LEU A 261 -15.27 1.57 -20.77
CA LEU A 261 -13.89 2.04 -20.94
C LEU A 261 -13.48 2.05 -22.42
N TYR A 262 -13.81 0.97 -23.15
CA TYR A 262 -13.56 0.86 -24.58
C TYR A 262 -14.33 1.91 -25.38
N ASN A 263 -15.59 2.19 -25.04
CA ASN A 263 -16.38 3.25 -25.67
C ASN A 263 -15.79 4.64 -25.41
N MET A 264 -15.32 4.93 -24.19
CA MET A 264 -14.61 6.17 -23.92
C MET A 264 -13.30 6.26 -24.72
N ALA A 265 -12.54 5.16 -24.81
CA ALA A 265 -11.29 5.12 -25.57
C ALA A 265 -11.51 5.41 -27.07
N LYS A 266 -12.63 4.95 -27.66
CA LYS A 266 -13.02 5.30 -29.03
C LYS A 266 -13.27 6.79 -29.22
N VAL A 267 -13.90 7.45 -28.25
CA VAL A 267 -14.11 8.90 -28.32
C VAL A 267 -12.78 9.62 -28.14
N TYR A 268 -12.00 9.22 -27.14
CA TYR A 268 -10.68 9.77 -26.85
C TYR A 268 -9.72 9.66 -28.03
N SER A 269 -9.75 8.57 -28.81
CA SER A 269 -8.87 8.39 -29.96
C SER A 269 -9.12 9.38 -31.10
N THR A 270 -10.26 10.07 -31.10
CA THR A 270 -10.57 11.15 -32.08
C THR A 270 -9.93 12.49 -31.70
N PHE A 271 -9.36 12.62 -30.49
CA PHE A 271 -8.80 13.88 -30.04
C PHE A 271 -7.43 14.14 -30.64
N HIS A 272 -7.25 15.32 -31.25
CA HIS A 272 -5.98 15.75 -31.82
C HIS A 272 -5.06 16.40 -30.76
N LEU A 273 -3.75 16.33 -31.00
CA LEU A 273 -2.75 16.98 -30.16
C LEU A 273 -2.99 18.50 -30.10
N GLY A 274 -3.04 19.06 -28.89
CA GLY A 274 -3.29 20.49 -28.65
C GLY A 274 -4.78 20.88 -28.55
N GLN A 275 -5.71 19.99 -28.90
CA GLN A 275 -7.14 20.17 -28.70
C GLN A 275 -7.66 19.32 -27.53
N ASN A 276 -8.83 19.66 -27.01
CA ASN A 276 -9.53 18.91 -25.96
C ASN A 276 -8.67 18.62 -24.71
N LYS A 277 -7.72 19.52 -24.38
CA LYS A 277 -6.75 19.31 -23.29
C LYS A 277 -7.44 18.95 -21.97
N HIS A 278 -8.49 19.70 -21.62
CA HIS A 278 -9.31 19.45 -20.43
C HIS A 278 -9.83 18.01 -20.40
N ASP A 279 -10.54 17.57 -21.43
CA ASP A 279 -11.10 16.21 -21.49
C ASP A 279 -10.01 15.14 -21.52
N ARG A 280 -8.82 15.43 -22.05
CA ARG A 280 -7.68 14.48 -22.05
C ARG A 280 -7.07 14.29 -20.67
N ASP A 281 -6.88 15.40 -19.96
CA ASP A 281 -6.37 15.40 -18.58
C ASP A 281 -7.40 14.71 -17.67
N GLU A 282 -8.68 15.04 -17.82
CA GLU A 282 -9.79 14.42 -17.09
C GLU A 282 -9.92 12.92 -17.38
N TYR A 283 -9.79 12.50 -18.65
CA TYR A 283 -9.80 11.08 -19.04
C TYR A 283 -8.70 10.31 -18.32
N SER A 284 -7.48 10.84 -18.35
CA SER A 284 -6.33 10.19 -17.74
C SER A 284 -6.50 10.06 -16.21
N ALA A 285 -7.00 11.11 -15.56
CA ALA A 285 -7.28 11.10 -14.13
C ALA A 285 -8.39 10.08 -13.77
N PHE A 286 -9.51 10.13 -14.50
CA PHE A 286 -10.66 9.26 -14.28
C PHE A 286 -10.31 7.78 -14.46
N ILE A 287 -9.62 7.42 -15.55
CA ILE A 287 -9.21 6.04 -15.83
C ILE A 287 -8.22 5.53 -14.79
N ASN A 288 -7.26 6.36 -14.36
CA ASN A 288 -6.34 5.97 -13.29
C ASN A 288 -7.09 5.69 -11.99
N GLN A 289 -8.02 6.56 -11.61
CA GLN A 289 -8.79 6.40 -10.38
C GLN A 289 -9.66 5.13 -10.42
N THR A 290 -10.40 4.89 -11.51
CA THR A 290 -11.25 3.70 -11.65
C THR A 290 -10.42 2.42 -11.68
N ASN A 291 -9.29 2.41 -12.40
CA ASN A 291 -8.39 1.26 -12.44
C ASN A 291 -7.81 0.93 -11.07
N MET A 292 -7.48 1.93 -10.25
CA MET A 292 -7.02 1.68 -8.88
C MET A 292 -8.06 0.94 -8.05
N ILE A 293 -9.36 1.25 -8.23
CA ILE A 293 -10.45 0.60 -7.49
C ILE A 293 -10.64 -0.85 -7.95
N PHE A 294 -10.67 -1.10 -9.25
CA PHE A 294 -10.88 -2.47 -9.78
C PHE A 294 -9.69 -3.40 -9.53
N ASN A 295 -8.48 -2.85 -9.42
CA ASN A 295 -7.27 -3.61 -9.10
C ASN A 295 -7.03 -3.77 -7.59
N ALA A 296 -7.84 -3.11 -6.74
CA ALA A 296 -7.76 -3.29 -5.30
C ALA A 296 -8.07 -4.75 -4.93
N GLY A 297 -7.16 -5.36 -4.16
CA GLY A 297 -7.40 -6.62 -3.49
C GLY A 297 -8.33 -6.46 -2.30
N ILE A 298 -8.43 -5.26 -1.73
CA ILE A 298 -9.20 -4.99 -0.51
C ILE A 298 -9.86 -3.63 -0.60
N LEU A 299 -11.14 -3.56 -0.21
CA LEU A 299 -11.86 -2.31 -0.11
C LEU A 299 -12.59 -2.18 1.22
N LYS A 300 -12.37 -1.05 1.89
CA LYS A 300 -13.22 -0.61 3.01
C LYS A 300 -14.62 -0.32 2.47
N ARG A 301 -15.63 -0.91 3.10
CA ARG A 301 -17.02 -0.67 2.74
C ARG A 301 -17.52 0.56 3.49
N ARG A 302 -18.40 1.32 2.85
CA ARG A 302 -19.16 2.33 3.59
C ARG A 302 -20.06 1.59 4.59
N PRO A 303 -20.27 2.15 5.80
CA PRO A 303 -21.36 1.69 6.64
C PRO A 303 -22.62 1.66 5.79
N ALA A 304 -23.41 0.59 5.86
CA ALA A 304 -24.72 0.59 5.22
C ALA A 304 -25.48 1.79 5.80
N ASN A 305 -25.69 2.82 4.99
CA ASN A 305 -26.47 3.97 5.39
C ASN A 305 -27.85 3.46 5.78
N THR A 306 -28.15 3.46 7.08
CA THR A 306 -29.52 3.33 7.59
C THR A 306 -30.26 4.64 7.34
N TYR A 307 -30.35 5.07 6.07
CA TYR A 307 -31.42 5.98 5.69
C TYR A 307 -32.64 5.10 5.43
N LYS A 308 -33.42 4.87 6.50
CA LYS A 308 -34.84 4.63 6.30
C LYS A 308 -35.37 5.86 5.58
N ALA A 309 -35.83 5.66 4.35
CA ALA A 309 -36.65 6.65 3.68
C ALA A 309 -37.84 6.95 4.61
N HIS A 310 -37.98 8.22 4.97
CA HIS A 310 -39.22 8.80 5.48
C HIS A 310 -39.86 9.58 4.35
#